data_AF-A0A6A0H420-F1
#
_entry.id   AF-A0A6A0H420-F1
#
_cell.length_a   1.000
_cell.length_b   1.000
_cell.length_c   1.000
_cell.angle_alpha   90.00
_cell.angle_beta   90.00
_cell.angle_gamma   90.00
#
_symmetry.space_group_name_H-M   'P 1'
#
loop_
_entity.id
_entity.type
_entity.pdbx_description
1 polymer ?
#
loop_
_entity_poly.entity_id
_entity_poly.type
_entity_poly.pdbx_seq_one_letter_code
_entity_poly.pdbx_strand_id
1 'polypeptide(L)' 'MLVLPNAEVVGFSCPDYVDPKSLSAKFLPFPRFPSGECGSYIICVDGHPRRIGCGDYQVFDDETLSCQDPEHVPSCRK' A
#
# COMPACT_ATOMS: atom_id res chain seq x y z
N MET A 1 12.60 6.47 25.53
CA MET A 1 12.68 6.04 24.12
C MET A 1 12.20 4.60 24.05
N LEU A 2 10.93 4.37 23.71
CA LEU A 2 10.44 3.02 23.43
C LEU A 2 10.85 2.70 21.99
N VAL A 3 11.79 1.77 21.85
CA VAL A 3 12.10 1.13 20.58
C VAL A 3 10.93 0.18 20.32
N LEU A 4 10.06 0.48 19.35
CA LEU A 4 9.06 -0.46 18.87
C LEU A 4 9.77 -1.45 17.94
N PRO A 5 9.89 -2.74 18.31
CA PRO A 5 10.45 -3.74 17.42
C PRO A 5 9.40 -4.01 16.35
N ASN A 6 9.79 -3.81 15.10
CA ASN A 6 9.03 -4.18 13.90
C ASN A 6 7.86 -3.25 13.59
N ALA A 7 7.98 -2.53 12.48
CA ALA A 7 6.89 -1.82 11.83
C ALA A 7 5.84 -2.81 11.32
N GLU A 8 5.03 -3.37 12.22
CA GLU A 8 3.69 -3.81 11.84
C GLU A 8 2.95 -2.56 11.33
N VAL A 9 2.32 -2.67 10.17
CA VAL A 9 1.27 -1.73 9.81
C VAL A 9 0.16 -1.98 10.84
N VAL A 10 0.12 -1.19 11.91
CA VAL A 10 -0.79 -1.40 13.05
C VAL A 10 -2.21 -1.57 12.53
N GLY A 11 -2.75 -2.79 12.66
CA GLY A 11 -4.14 -3.12 12.29
C GLY A 11 -4.36 -3.64 10.86
N PHE A 12 -3.32 -3.82 10.03
CA PHE A 12 -3.47 -4.47 8.71
C PHE A 12 -2.84 -5.87 8.70
N SER A 13 -3.63 -6.86 8.27
CA SER A 13 -3.16 -8.23 8.00
C SER A 13 -3.32 -8.55 6.52
N CYS A 14 -2.33 -9.21 5.94
CA CYS A 14 -2.43 -9.71 4.58
C CYS A 14 -3.58 -10.70 4.43
N PRO A 15 -4.39 -10.62 3.36
CA PRO A 15 -5.45 -11.59 3.15
C PRO A 15 -4.86 -12.94 2.73
N ASP A 16 -5.44 -14.02 3.26
CA ASP A 16 -5.10 -15.40 2.87
C ASP A 16 -5.46 -15.71 1.40
N TYR A 17 -6.44 -14.97 0.87
CA TYR A 17 -6.92 -15.09 -0.51
C TYR A 17 -7.14 -13.72 -1.14
N VAL A 18 -6.59 -13.53 -2.33
CA VAL A 18 -6.84 -12.34 -3.16
C VAL A 18 -7.84 -12.71 -4.24
N ASP A 19 -8.99 -12.03 -4.26
CA ASP A 19 -9.98 -12.20 -5.33
C ASP A 19 -9.34 -11.88 -6.70
N PRO A 20 -9.33 -12.81 -7.67
CA PRO A 20 -8.81 -12.58 -9.02
C PRO A 20 -9.44 -11.40 -9.76
N LYS A 21 -10.63 -10.95 -9.34
CA LYS A 21 -11.32 -9.78 -9.90
C LYS A 21 -10.94 -8.47 -9.20
N SER A 22 -10.24 -8.52 -8.07
CA SER A 22 -9.79 -7.33 -7.34
C SER A 22 -8.68 -6.60 -8.11
N LEU A 23 -8.53 -5.31 -7.84
CA LEU A 23 -7.40 -4.53 -8.35
C LEU A 23 -6.05 -5.07 -7.85
N SER A 24 -6.02 -5.58 -6.61
CA SER A 24 -4.81 -6.14 -5.98
C SER A 24 -4.25 -7.35 -6.74
N ALA A 25 -5.12 -8.15 -7.36
CA ALA A 25 -4.71 -9.31 -8.16
C ALA A 25 -3.85 -8.95 -9.38
N LYS A 26 -3.95 -7.71 -9.89
CA LYS A 26 -3.11 -7.21 -11.00
C LYS A 26 -1.62 -7.14 -10.64
N PHE A 27 -1.29 -7.12 -9.35
CA PHE A 27 0.07 -6.94 -8.83
C PHE A 27 0.66 -8.24 -8.25
N LEU A 28 0.10 -9.40 -8.59
CA LEU A 28 0.69 -10.68 -8.22
C LEU A 28 2.13 -10.81 -8.77
N PRO A 29 3.07 -11.41 -8.01
CA PRO A 29 2.84 -12.19 -6.78
C PRO A 29 2.72 -11.37 -5.48
N PHE A 30 2.93 -10.05 -5.53
CA PHE A 30 2.93 -9.18 -4.35
C PHE A 30 1.76 -8.19 -4.40
N PRO A 31 0.54 -8.63 -4.04
CA PRO A 31 -0.67 -7.82 -4.15
C PRO A 31 -0.53 -6.53 -3.34
N ARG A 32 -1.07 -5.44 -3.88
CA ARG A 32 -0.99 -4.10 -3.30
C ARG A 32 -2.28 -3.73 -2.56
N PHE A 33 -2.14 -2.96 -1.49
CA PHE A 33 -3.24 -2.45 -0.67
C PHE A 33 -2.94 -1.02 -0.21
N PRO A 34 -3.97 -0.18 0.00
CA PRO A 34 -3.80 1.15 0.55
C PRO A 34 -3.25 1.06 1.98
N SER A 35 -2.30 1.94 2.32
CA SER A 35 -1.77 2.06 3.67
C SER A 35 -2.61 2.95 4.59
N GLY A 36 -3.52 3.74 4.00
CA GLY A 36 -4.22 4.86 4.65
C GLY A 36 -3.44 6.18 4.59
N GLU A 37 -2.19 6.18 4.13
CA GLU A 37 -1.36 7.36 3.92
C GLU A 37 -1.04 7.57 2.44
N CYS A 38 -1.06 8.83 2.00
CA CYS A 38 -0.78 9.17 0.60
C CYS A 38 0.63 8.86 0.14
N GLY A 39 1.63 8.88 1.03
CA GLY A 39 3.02 8.63 0.66
C GLY A 39 3.40 7.16 0.62
N SER A 40 2.50 6.23 0.95
CA SER A 40 2.87 4.82 1.07
C SER A 40 1.74 3.85 0.77
N TYR A 41 2.09 2.61 0.51
CA TYR A 41 1.17 1.51 0.31
C TYR A 41 1.71 0.24 0.95
N ILE A 42 0.91 -0.82 0.93
CA ILE A 42 1.28 -2.10 1.53
C ILE A 42 1.37 -3.14 0.42
N ILE A 43 2.41 -3.95 0.47
CA ILE A 43 2.50 -5.21 -0.28
C ILE A 43 2.48 -6.38 0.68
N CYS A 44 1.98 -7.52 0.20
CA CYS A 44 2.09 -8.78 0.91
C CYS A 44 3.17 -9.65 0.29
N VAL A 45 4.16 -10.04 1.10
CA VAL A 45 5.23 -10.96 0.70
C VAL A 45 5.16 -12.16 1.64
N ASP A 46 4.84 -13.34 1.11
CA ASP A 46 4.67 -14.57 1.89
C ASP A 46 3.72 -14.40 3.09
N GLY A 47 2.61 -13.67 2.89
CA GLY A 47 1.63 -13.39 3.96
C GLY A 47 2.05 -12.30 4.96
N HIS A 48 3.24 -11.72 4.82
CA HIS A 48 3.71 -10.65 5.70
C HIS A 48 3.53 -9.27 5.06
N PRO A 49 2.84 -8.33 5.73
CA PRO A 49 2.64 -6.99 5.21
C PRO A 49 3.96 -6.20 5.27
N ARG A 50 4.29 -5.52 4.16
CA ARG A 50 5.42 -4.59 4.07
C ARG A 50 4.91 -3.25 3.58
N ARG A 51 5.21 -2.20 4.32
CA ARG A 51 4.93 -0.83 3.88
C ARG A 51 6.02 -0.36 2.90
N ILE A 52 5.59 0.16 1.76
CA ILE A 52 6.44 0.68 0.70
C ILE A 52 6.10 2.16 0.50
N GLY A 53 7.11 3.02 0.47
CA GLY A 53 6.93 4.42 0.11
C GLY A 53 6.72 4.58 -1.39
N CYS A 54 5.91 5.54 -1.79
CA CYS A 54 6.00 6.07 -3.14
C CYS A 54 7.33 6.82 -3.31
N GLY A 55 7.84 6.86 -4.54
CA GLY A 55 9.07 7.60 -4.86
C GLY A 55 8.91 9.11 -4.63
N ASP A 56 10.01 9.84 -4.78
CA ASP A 56 10.05 11.28 -4.51
C ASP A 56 8.90 12.02 -5.24
N TYR A 57 8.14 12.79 -4.47
CA TYR A 57 7.01 13.62 -4.91
C TYR A 57 5.80 12.87 -5.48
N GLN A 58 5.74 11.54 -5.38
CA GLN A 58 4.58 10.76 -5.80
C GLN A 58 3.68 10.38 -4.62
N VAL A 59 2.40 10.17 -4.91
CA VAL A 59 1.39 9.71 -3.94
C VAL A 59 0.69 8.45 -4.44
N PHE A 60 0.23 7.63 -3.51
CA PHE A 60 -0.47 6.40 -3.80
C PHE A 60 -1.93 6.68 -4.15
N ASP A 61 -2.32 6.23 -5.33
CA ASP A 61 -3.68 6.22 -5.82
C ASP A 61 -4.35 4.88 -5.47
N ASP A 62 -5.39 4.92 -4.64
CA ASP A 62 -6.13 3.74 -4.19
C ASP A 62 -7.07 3.17 -5.28
N GLU A 63 -7.41 3.95 -6.30
CA GLU A 63 -8.22 3.50 -7.45
C GLU A 63 -7.40 2.66 -8.45
N THR A 64 -6.09 2.91 -8.53
CA THR A 64 -5.18 2.20 -9.44
C THR A 64 -4.14 1.34 -8.74
N LEU A 65 -4.05 1.44 -7.41
CA LEU A 65 -3.04 0.81 -6.55
C LEU A 65 -1.61 1.07 -7.01
N SER A 66 -1.33 2.31 -7.42
CA SER A 66 -0.05 2.74 -7.99
C SER A 66 0.37 4.12 -7.49
N CYS A 67 1.66 4.39 -7.53
CA CYS A 67 2.18 5.73 -7.25
C CYS A 67 2.00 6.61 -8.49
N GLN A 68 1.41 7.78 -8.29
CA GLN A 68 1.07 8.74 -9.33
C GLN A 68 1.46 10.15 -8.87
N ASP A 69 1.52 11.09 -9.80
CA ASP A 69 1.67 12.50 -9.43
C ASP A 69 0.48 12.98 -8.57
N PRO A 70 0.70 13.85 -7.57
CA PRO A 70 -0.38 14.40 -6.74
C PRO A 70 -1.46 15.14 -7.53
N GLU A 71 -1.13 15.59 -8.74
CA GLU A 71 -2.10 16.17 -9.66
C GLU A 71 -3.16 15.17 -10.12
N HIS A 72 -2.83 13.88 -10.21
CA HIS A 72 -3.74 12.83 -10.63
C HIS A 72 -4.51 12.18 -9.48
N VAL A 73 -4.16 12.49 -8.22
CA VAL A 73 -4.77 11.89 -7.03
C VAL A 73 -5.35 12.99 -6.13
N PRO A 74 -6.53 13.54 -6.47
CA PRO A 74 -7.13 14.65 -5.72
C PRO A 74 -7.38 14.33 -4.24
N SER A 75 -7.63 13.05 -3.91
CA SER A 75 -7.80 12.56 -2.53
C SER A 75 -6.57 12.79 -1.65
N CYS A 76 -5.39 12.96 -2.26
CA CYS A 76 -4.12 13.17 -1.60
C CYS A 76 -3.58 14.61 -1.67
N ARG A 77 -4.34 15.54 -2.25
CA ARG A 77 -4.02 16.97 -2.23
C ARG A 77 -4.50 17.56 -0.89
N LYS A 78 -3.61 17.68 0.09
CA LYS A 78 -3.83 18.48 1.31
C LYS A 78 -2.96 19.72 1.31
#